data_AF-A0A2D4I170-F1
#
_entry.id   AF-A0A2D4I170-F1
#
_cell.length_a   1.000
_cell.length_b   1.000
_cell.length_c   1.000
_cell.angle_alpha   90.00
_cell.angle_beta   90.00
_cell.angle_gamma   90.00
#
_symmetry.space_group_name_H-M   'P 1'
#
loop_
_entity.id
_entity.type
_entity.pdbx_description
1 polymer ?
#
loop_
_entity_poly.entity_id
_entity_poly.type
_entity_poly.pdbx_seq_one_letter_code
_entity_poly.pdbx_strand_id
1 'polypeptide(L)'
;KQRRTKSSVLLHKELDSRSKKTVRGYLYRVNEATAVLYARHVLALLLAEWPDDVAISEEMLDLSGPAHMTYILDMLLQLEEKQLCEKILLKVLRGCSGTMLAKMALTACQFMEEPGMAVQVRESKHPYNNNTNFEDKVHIPGAIYLSVKFDSQCNTEEGCDELVIASSCDFIHDRHTFSGPPHKWTDFELPGDTLYYRFTTDMSNTEWGYKFTVTAGHLGRFQTGFEILKQMLSEEKVIPHIPLAKVWEWQVGVACRQIGHQRLKAIHLLLKIIQCSSERDCDLTLLKPLWHLFSHMEKTMKYEVTKPGVLLPLHRALSELFFVAESRVSELGSLQDYLLALNTEDHLYHCTAQALKNIAAISLAINYPNKSTSPWNV
;
A
#
# COMPACT_ATOMS: atom_id res chain seq x y z
N LYS A 1 9.60 -14.47 22.88
CA LYS A 1 10.17 -15.74 23.42
C LYS A 1 9.56 -17.01 22.79
N GLN A 2 8.23 -17.21 22.77
CA GLN A 2 7.60 -18.42 22.21
C GLN A 2 7.89 -18.71 20.71
N ARG A 3 8.00 -17.70 19.85
CA ARG A 3 8.37 -17.89 18.43
C ARG A 3 9.79 -18.45 18.26
N ARG A 4 10.75 -17.99 19.06
CA ARG A 4 12.15 -18.44 19.03
C ARG A 4 12.30 -19.93 19.38
N THR A 5 11.53 -20.41 20.37
CA THR A 5 11.56 -21.82 20.79
C THR A 5 10.97 -22.76 19.74
N LYS A 6 9.89 -22.34 19.05
CA LYS A 6 9.30 -23.12 17.94
C LYS A 6 10.22 -23.21 16.73
N SER A 7 10.91 -22.12 16.37
CA SER A 7 11.89 -22.13 15.28
C SER A 7 13.07 -23.06 15.54
N SER A 8 13.59 -23.11 16.78
CA SER A 8 14.68 -24.02 17.16
C SER A 8 14.31 -25.50 17.01
N VAL A 9 13.08 -25.88 17.42
CA VAL A 9 12.60 -27.26 17.30
C VAL A 9 12.41 -27.68 15.84
N LEU A 10 11.91 -26.79 14.99
CA LEU A 10 11.78 -27.03 13.55
C LEU A 10 13.15 -27.20 12.88
N LEU A 11 14.12 -26.37 13.27
CA LEU A 11 15.47 -26.41 12.75
C LEU A 11 16.19 -27.72 13.11
N HIS A 12 16.00 -28.22 14.34
CA HIS A 12 16.50 -29.54 14.73
C HIS A 12 15.87 -30.68 13.91
N LYS A 13 14.54 -30.67 13.75
CA LYS A 13 13.82 -31.68 12.98
C LYS A 13 14.24 -31.70 11.50
N GLU A 14 14.63 -30.55 10.95
CA GLU A 14 15.07 -30.40 9.56
C GLU A 14 16.57 -30.69 9.34
N LEU A 15 17.40 -30.53 10.37
CA LEU A 15 18.79 -30.99 10.37
C LEU A 15 18.88 -32.52 10.38
N ASP A 16 18.00 -33.18 11.14
CA ASP A 16 17.98 -34.64 11.28
C ASP A 16 17.48 -35.35 10.01
N SER A 17 16.72 -34.67 9.13
CA SER A 17 16.18 -35.23 7.90
C SER A 17 17.13 -35.17 6.68
N ARG A 18 18.29 -34.48 6.79
CA ARG A 18 19.22 -34.22 5.67
C ARG A 18 20.55 -34.99 5.80
N SER A 19 21.17 -35.33 4.66
CA SER A 19 22.46 -36.07 4.62
C SER A 19 23.66 -35.21 5.04
N LYS A 20 24.73 -35.78 5.63
CA LYS A 20 25.88 -35.02 6.19
C LYS A 20 26.49 -33.92 5.30
N LYS A 21 26.50 -34.10 3.96
CA LYS A 21 27.01 -33.09 3.01
C LYS A 21 26.00 -31.96 2.76
N THR A 22 24.71 -32.28 2.71
CA THR A 22 23.61 -31.30 2.61
C THR A 22 23.40 -30.55 3.93
N VAL A 23 23.68 -31.19 5.07
CA VAL A 23 23.69 -30.58 6.42
C VAL A 23 24.75 -29.48 6.53
N ARG A 24 25.96 -29.65 5.98
CA ARG A 24 26.99 -28.59 6.00
C ARG A 24 26.60 -27.35 5.20
N GLY A 25 26.06 -27.54 3.99
CA GLY A 25 25.57 -26.43 3.16
C GLY A 25 24.37 -25.73 3.80
N TYR A 26 23.48 -26.49 4.44
CA TYR A 26 22.35 -25.95 5.19
C TYR A 26 22.81 -25.18 6.43
N LEU A 27 23.74 -25.71 7.23
CA LEU A 27 24.31 -25.00 8.40
C LEU A 27 25.01 -23.70 8.01
N TYR A 28 25.71 -23.68 6.87
CA TYR A 28 26.28 -22.44 6.34
C TYR A 28 25.20 -21.40 6.08
N ARG A 29 24.10 -21.77 5.39
CA ARG A 29 22.97 -20.86 5.14
C ARG A 29 22.27 -20.40 6.42
N VAL A 30 22.14 -21.28 7.42
CA VAL A 30 21.59 -20.92 8.74
C VAL A 30 22.49 -19.92 9.47
N ASN A 31 23.81 -20.14 9.44
CA ASN A 31 24.77 -19.23 10.05
C ASN A 31 24.77 -17.87 9.35
N GLU A 32 24.70 -17.86 8.02
CA GLU A 32 24.57 -16.65 7.22
C GLU A 32 23.28 -15.88 7.56
N ALA A 33 22.14 -16.56 7.58
CA ALA A 33 20.86 -15.94 7.98
C ALA A 33 20.90 -15.39 9.41
N THR A 34 21.56 -16.10 10.32
CA THR A 34 21.73 -15.68 11.72
C THR A 34 22.63 -14.45 11.82
N ALA A 35 23.74 -14.43 11.08
CA ALA A 35 24.66 -13.30 11.01
C ALA A 35 23.96 -12.05 10.44
N VAL A 36 23.17 -12.20 9.38
CA VAL A 36 22.35 -11.11 8.82
C VAL A 36 21.36 -10.59 9.86
N LEU A 37 20.69 -11.47 10.61
CA LEU A 37 19.75 -11.05 11.66
C LEU A 37 20.44 -10.25 12.77
N TYR A 38 21.62 -10.68 13.23
CA TYR A 38 22.39 -9.91 14.22
C TYR A 38 22.91 -8.59 13.66
N ALA A 39 23.38 -8.56 12.41
CA ALA A 39 23.80 -7.32 11.76
C ALA A 39 22.66 -6.29 11.71
N ARG A 40 21.42 -6.73 11.44
CA ARG A 40 20.23 -5.88 11.47
C ARG A 40 19.95 -5.32 12.87
N HIS A 41 20.04 -6.15 13.92
CA HIS A 41 19.87 -5.69 15.30
C HIS A 41 20.95 -4.68 15.71
N VAL A 42 22.20 -4.90 15.30
CA VAL A 42 23.30 -3.95 15.56
C VAL A 42 23.03 -2.62 14.85
N LEU A 43 22.61 -2.67 13.58
CA LEU A 43 22.23 -1.47 12.83
C LEU A 43 21.07 -0.72 13.50
N ALA A 44 20.04 -1.43 13.98
CA ALA A 44 18.92 -0.85 14.69
C ALA A 44 19.36 -0.07 15.94
N LEU A 45 20.21 -0.69 16.78
CA LEU A 45 20.75 -0.05 17.98
C LEU A 45 21.64 1.14 17.64
N LEU A 46 22.46 1.02 16.60
CA LEU A 46 23.36 2.08 16.15
C LEU A 46 22.58 3.30 15.64
N LEU A 47 21.50 3.10 14.89
CA LEU A 47 20.62 4.19 14.46
C LEU A 47 19.81 4.79 15.62
N ALA A 48 19.43 3.98 16.61
CA ALA A 48 18.71 4.44 17.79
C ALA A 48 19.57 5.33 18.69
N GLU A 49 20.88 5.06 18.79
CA GLU A 49 21.85 5.86 19.55
C GLU A 49 22.68 6.78 18.66
N TRP A 50 22.19 7.11 17.45
CA TRP A 50 22.95 7.94 16.52
C TRP A 50 23.24 9.34 17.13
N PRO A 51 24.48 9.87 17.00
CA PRO A 51 24.84 11.18 17.54
C PRO A 51 24.02 12.31 16.90
N ASP A 52 23.58 13.28 17.71
CA ASP A 52 22.75 14.39 17.22
C ASP A 52 23.50 15.41 16.36
N ASP A 53 24.84 15.44 16.46
CA ASP A 53 25.75 16.33 15.75
C ASP A 53 26.28 15.74 14.43
N VAL A 54 26.02 14.46 14.17
CA VAL A 54 26.51 13.75 12.99
C VAL A 54 25.37 13.56 12.00
N ALA A 55 25.46 14.22 10.84
CA ALA A 55 24.51 14.03 9.75
C ALA A 55 24.61 12.61 9.17
N ILE A 56 23.48 12.00 8.88
CA ILE A 56 23.39 10.72 8.18
C ILE A 56 23.46 11.01 6.68
N SER A 57 24.55 10.60 6.04
CA SER A 57 24.75 10.72 4.60
C SER A 57 24.61 9.37 3.89
N GLU A 58 24.37 9.43 2.57
CA GLU A 58 24.33 8.24 1.71
C GLU A 58 25.66 7.50 1.73
N GLU A 59 26.78 8.23 1.75
CA GLU A 59 28.14 7.66 1.77
C GLU A 59 28.44 6.91 3.08
N MET A 60 27.98 7.42 4.23
CA MET A 60 28.23 6.77 5.53
C MET A 60 27.58 5.39 5.66
N LEU A 61 26.41 5.22 5.04
CA LEU A 61 25.64 3.97 5.07
C LEU A 61 25.77 3.17 3.77
N ASP A 62 26.65 3.59 2.85
CA ASP A 62 26.86 3.01 1.52
C ASP A 62 25.53 2.78 0.77
N LEU A 63 24.66 3.79 0.81
CA LEU A 63 23.34 3.75 0.18
C LEU A 63 23.47 3.96 -1.32
N SER A 64 22.77 3.14 -2.11
CA SER A 64 22.68 3.35 -3.57
C SER A 64 21.84 4.57 -3.97
N GLY A 65 21.31 5.31 -3.00
CA GLY A 65 20.56 6.56 -3.21
C GLY A 65 19.78 7.01 -1.96
N PRO A 66 19.27 8.26 -1.94
CA PRO A 66 18.63 8.85 -0.76
C PRO A 66 17.35 8.12 -0.32
N ALA A 67 16.63 7.52 -1.27
CA ALA A 67 15.43 6.74 -0.99
C ALA A 67 15.73 5.40 -0.28
N HIS A 68 16.95 4.85 -0.42
CA HIS A 68 17.31 3.53 0.15
C HIS A 68 17.15 3.48 1.66
N MET A 69 17.29 4.63 2.34
CA MET A 69 17.07 4.73 3.78
C MET A 69 15.64 4.31 4.19
N THR A 70 14.63 4.55 3.36
CA THR A 70 13.25 4.11 3.66
C THR A 70 13.09 2.59 3.65
N TYR A 71 13.84 1.87 2.82
CA TYR A 71 13.82 0.41 2.77
C TYR A 71 14.58 -0.20 3.96
N ILE A 72 15.63 0.48 4.42
CA ILE A 72 16.28 0.12 5.70
C ILE A 72 15.27 0.29 6.85
N LEU A 73 14.58 1.43 6.91
CA LEU A 73 13.54 1.66 7.91
C LEU A 73 12.41 0.63 7.81
N ASP A 74 11.94 0.28 6.61
CA ASP A 74 10.95 -0.79 6.41
C ASP A 74 11.41 -2.12 7.01
N MET A 75 12.64 -2.51 6.71
CA MET A 75 13.23 -3.74 7.23
C MET A 75 13.36 -3.72 8.76
N LEU A 76 13.77 -2.60 9.36
CA LEU A 76 13.94 -2.49 10.81
C LEU A 76 12.61 -2.39 11.55
N LEU A 77 11.66 -1.62 11.03
CA LEU A 77 10.34 -1.41 11.64
C LEU A 77 9.50 -2.69 11.70
N GLN A 78 9.76 -3.66 10.83
CA GLN A 78 9.12 -4.96 10.84
C GLN A 78 9.71 -5.94 11.86
N LEU A 79 10.96 -5.72 12.29
CA LEU A 79 11.71 -6.67 13.11
C LEU A 79 11.80 -6.27 14.59
N GLU A 80 11.80 -4.96 14.86
CA GLU A 80 12.10 -4.41 16.18
C GLU A 80 10.84 -4.11 17.01
N GLU A 81 11.05 -3.90 18.32
CA GLU A 81 9.99 -3.48 19.24
C GLU A 81 9.60 -2.01 19.01
N LYS A 82 8.32 -1.70 19.23
CA LYS A 82 7.74 -0.38 18.94
C LYS A 82 8.54 0.80 19.53
N GLN A 83 9.04 0.68 20.76
CA GLN A 83 9.81 1.75 21.41
C GLN A 83 11.14 2.02 20.70
N LEU A 84 11.83 0.96 20.26
CA LEU A 84 13.08 1.08 19.52
C LEU A 84 12.82 1.67 18.13
N CYS A 85 11.76 1.21 17.47
CA CYS A 85 11.29 1.74 16.19
C CYS A 85 11.05 3.26 16.22
N GLU A 86 10.34 3.75 17.23
CA GLU A 86 10.06 5.19 17.41
C GLU A 86 11.36 5.98 17.61
N LYS A 87 12.31 5.45 18.41
CA LYS A 87 13.62 6.08 18.64
C LYS A 87 14.46 6.15 17.37
N ILE A 88 14.52 5.05 16.61
CA ILE A 88 15.23 4.98 15.32
C ILE A 88 14.65 6.00 14.34
N LEU A 89 13.33 6.00 14.15
CA LEU A 89 12.67 6.94 13.24
C LEU A 89 13.00 8.39 13.59
N LEU A 90 12.90 8.73 14.88
CA LEU A 90 13.19 10.08 15.34
C LEU A 90 14.65 10.50 15.04
N LYS A 91 15.61 9.64 15.37
CA LYS A 91 17.04 9.91 15.17
C LYS A 91 17.41 10.00 13.71
N VAL A 92 16.92 9.06 12.89
CA VAL A 92 17.16 9.04 11.45
C VAL A 92 16.61 10.30 10.79
N LEU A 93 15.35 10.66 11.06
CA LEU A 93 14.73 11.82 10.43
C LEU A 93 15.40 13.15 10.81
N ARG A 94 15.98 13.24 12.01
CA ARG A 94 16.76 14.43 12.44
C ARG A 94 18.16 14.48 11.83
N GLY A 95 18.77 13.33 11.60
CA GLY A 95 20.12 13.22 11.05
C GLY A 95 20.18 13.32 9.51
N CYS A 96 19.10 12.98 8.81
CA CYS A 96 19.08 13.01 7.35
C CYS A 96 19.06 14.44 6.78
N SER A 97 19.70 14.62 5.62
CA SER A 97 19.67 15.88 4.87
C SER A 97 18.29 16.17 4.27
N GLY A 98 18.01 17.43 3.96
CA GLY A 98 16.72 17.83 3.36
C GLY A 98 16.41 17.12 2.05
N THR A 99 17.42 16.82 1.23
CA THR A 99 17.24 16.07 -0.03
C THR A 99 16.87 14.61 0.22
N MET A 100 17.48 13.98 1.23
CA MET A 100 17.12 12.62 1.67
C MET A 100 15.70 12.60 2.21
N LEU A 101 15.34 13.53 3.10
CA LEU A 101 14.00 13.64 3.68
C LEU A 101 12.93 13.79 2.59
N ALA A 102 13.15 14.64 1.59
CA ALA A 102 12.22 14.81 0.48
C ALA A 102 11.99 13.51 -0.30
N LYS A 103 13.05 12.75 -0.58
CA LYS A 103 12.96 11.46 -1.28
C LYS A 103 12.32 10.38 -0.40
N MET A 104 12.66 10.36 0.88
CA MET A 104 12.07 9.45 1.85
C MET A 104 10.56 9.65 1.98
N ALA A 105 10.09 10.90 2.02
CA ALA A 105 8.64 11.19 2.05
C ALA A 105 7.93 10.61 0.83
N LEU A 106 8.49 10.77 -0.37
CA LEU A 106 7.91 10.23 -1.60
C LEU A 106 7.90 8.70 -1.62
N THR A 107 8.99 8.05 -1.18
CA THR A 107 9.02 6.58 -1.09
C THR A 107 8.08 6.06 0.00
N ALA A 108 7.91 6.78 1.10
CA ALA A 108 6.90 6.44 2.12
C ALA A 108 5.47 6.56 1.58
N CYS A 109 5.17 7.55 0.73
CA CYS A 109 3.91 7.60 -0.01
C CYS A 109 3.73 6.36 -0.91
N GLN A 110 4.77 5.95 -1.64
CA GLN A 110 4.73 4.74 -2.47
C GLN A 110 4.53 3.46 -1.65
N PHE A 111 4.99 3.41 -0.40
CA PHE A 111 4.73 2.28 0.50
C PHE A 111 3.26 2.21 0.96
N MET A 112 2.58 3.36 1.00
CA MET A 112 1.17 3.46 1.37
C MET A 112 0.22 3.33 0.18
N GLU A 113 0.72 3.66 -1.02
CA GLU A 113 0.09 3.23 -2.25
C GLU A 113 0.25 1.70 -2.31
N GLU A 114 -0.86 0.96 -2.33
CA GLU A 114 -0.75 -0.39 -2.86
C GLU A 114 -0.46 -0.20 -4.35
N PRO A 115 0.69 -0.67 -4.87
CA PRO A 115 0.90 -0.64 -6.30
C PRO A 115 -0.30 -1.36 -6.89
N GLY A 116 -1.00 -0.68 -7.81
CA GLY A 116 -2.05 -1.33 -8.58
C GLY A 116 -1.47 -2.63 -9.06
N MET A 117 -2.02 -3.75 -8.56
CA MET A 117 -1.41 -5.08 -8.59
C MET A 117 -0.71 -5.23 -9.94
N ALA A 118 0.63 -5.14 -9.96
CA ALA A 118 1.34 -5.39 -11.20
C ALA A 118 1.10 -6.87 -11.46
N VAL A 119 0.17 -7.13 -12.36
CA VAL A 119 -0.29 -8.46 -12.70
C VAL A 119 0.36 -8.79 -14.04
N GLN A 120 1.21 -9.81 -14.05
CA GLN A 120 1.73 -10.39 -15.27
C GLN A 120 1.16 -11.79 -15.45
N VAL A 121 0.56 -12.03 -16.61
CA VAL A 121 0.05 -13.35 -16.98
C VAL A 121 1.08 -14.03 -17.88
N ARG A 122 1.29 -15.33 -17.67
CA ARG A 122 2.08 -16.21 -18.55
C ARG A 122 1.29 -17.48 -18.81
N GLU A 123 1.28 -17.92 -20.06
CA GLU A 123 0.56 -19.11 -20.50
C GLU A 123 1.29 -19.83 -21.63
N SER A 124 1.05 -21.13 -21.75
CA SER A 124 1.43 -21.92 -22.92
C SER A 124 0.42 -21.73 -24.05
N LYS A 125 0.70 -22.31 -25.22
CA LYS A 125 -0.37 -22.61 -26.17
C LYS A 125 -1.31 -23.66 -25.56
N HIS A 126 -2.58 -23.63 -25.97
CA HIS A 126 -3.61 -24.56 -25.50
C HIS A 126 -4.26 -25.25 -26.72
N PRO A 127 -4.00 -26.55 -26.99
CA PRO A 127 -3.01 -27.40 -26.32
C PRO A 127 -1.56 -26.96 -26.62
N TYR A 128 -0.61 -27.38 -25.77
CA TYR A 128 0.80 -27.04 -25.93
C TYR A 128 1.49 -27.88 -27.02
N ASN A 129 2.72 -27.53 -27.39
CA ASN A 129 3.50 -28.27 -28.39
C ASN A 129 4.37 -29.36 -27.74
N ASN A 130 4.54 -30.48 -28.42
CA ASN A 130 5.55 -31.50 -28.08
C ASN A 130 6.98 -30.96 -28.28
N ASN A 131 7.94 -31.58 -27.60
CA ASN A 131 9.37 -31.29 -27.64
C ASN A 131 9.70 -29.82 -27.33
N THR A 132 8.95 -29.21 -26.42
CA THR A 132 9.17 -27.83 -25.99
C THR A 132 10.15 -27.82 -24.82
N ASN A 133 11.19 -26.99 -24.90
CA ASN A 133 11.96 -26.58 -23.73
C ASN A 133 12.02 -25.05 -23.73
N PHE A 134 11.17 -24.44 -22.90
CA PHE A 134 10.99 -23.00 -22.84
C PHE A 134 11.36 -22.49 -21.46
N GLU A 135 12.24 -21.49 -21.39
CA GLU A 135 12.62 -20.80 -20.17
C GLU A 135 12.36 -19.30 -20.32
N ASP A 136 11.76 -18.68 -19.32
CA ASP A 136 11.56 -17.22 -19.26
C ASP A 136 11.49 -16.76 -17.79
N LYS A 137 11.39 -15.44 -17.59
CA LYS A 137 11.27 -14.82 -16.29
C LYS A 137 10.16 -13.78 -16.21
N VAL A 138 9.60 -13.65 -15.02
CA VAL A 138 8.71 -12.56 -14.64
C VAL A 138 9.47 -11.68 -13.65
N HIS A 139 9.73 -10.44 -14.02
CA HIS A 139 10.35 -9.45 -13.13
C HIS A 139 9.35 -8.32 -12.88
N ILE A 140 9.06 -8.06 -11.62
CA ILE A 140 8.21 -6.96 -11.18
C ILE A 140 9.01 -6.10 -10.19
N PRO A 141 9.64 -5.01 -10.66
CA PRO A 141 10.53 -4.20 -9.84
C PRO A 141 9.89 -3.76 -8.53
N GLY A 142 10.58 -4.00 -7.41
CA GLY A 142 10.18 -3.54 -6.09
C GLY A 142 9.19 -4.44 -5.33
N ALA A 143 8.76 -5.56 -5.92
CA ALA A 143 7.99 -6.59 -5.22
C ALA A 143 8.86 -7.25 -4.12
N ILE A 144 8.25 -7.53 -2.97
CA ILE A 144 8.94 -8.23 -1.86
C ILE A 144 8.81 -9.74 -2.05
N TYR A 145 7.67 -10.14 -2.58
CA TYR A 145 7.38 -11.50 -3.00
C TYR A 145 6.42 -11.44 -4.19
N LEU A 146 6.31 -12.54 -4.90
CA LEU A 146 5.43 -12.73 -6.04
C LEU A 146 4.40 -13.79 -5.67
N SER A 147 3.11 -13.46 -5.73
CA SER A 147 2.02 -14.42 -5.57
C SER A 147 1.67 -15.02 -6.92
N VAL A 148 1.77 -16.34 -7.03
CA VAL A 148 1.48 -17.09 -8.26
C VAL A 148 0.13 -17.78 -8.09
N LYS A 149 -0.81 -17.47 -8.99
CA LYS A 149 -2.12 -18.11 -9.05
C LYS A 149 -2.30 -18.87 -10.35
N PHE A 150 -2.68 -20.13 -10.28
CA PHE A 150 -2.91 -20.96 -11.46
C PHE A 150 -4.35 -20.88 -11.96
N ASP A 151 -4.54 -21.00 -13.27
CA ASP A 151 -5.86 -21.16 -13.85
C ASP A 151 -6.41 -22.55 -13.52
N SER A 152 -7.71 -22.62 -13.24
CA SER A 152 -8.43 -23.87 -12.98
C SER A 152 -8.35 -24.91 -14.10
N GLN A 153 -7.98 -24.51 -15.31
CA GLN A 153 -7.84 -25.39 -16.47
C GLN A 153 -6.41 -25.97 -16.64
N CYS A 154 -5.46 -25.63 -15.78
CA CYS A 154 -4.07 -26.12 -15.90
C CYS A 154 -4.02 -27.66 -15.89
N ASN A 155 -3.48 -28.24 -16.97
CA ASN A 155 -3.39 -29.69 -17.15
C ASN A 155 -2.22 -30.04 -18.06
N THR A 156 -1.40 -31.00 -17.67
CA THR A 156 -0.23 -31.48 -18.43
C THR A 156 -0.13 -33.00 -18.34
N GLU A 157 0.61 -33.64 -19.24
CA GLU A 157 0.86 -35.08 -19.12
C GLU A 157 1.58 -35.40 -17.81
N GLU A 158 0.92 -36.17 -16.95
CA GLU A 158 1.36 -36.41 -15.58
C GLU A 158 2.69 -37.18 -15.52
N GLY A 159 3.73 -36.52 -15.02
CA GLY A 159 5.06 -37.10 -14.80
C GLY A 159 5.97 -37.10 -16.03
N CYS A 160 5.48 -36.67 -17.20
CA CYS A 160 6.27 -36.48 -18.41
C CYS A 160 6.55 -34.99 -18.64
N ASP A 161 5.47 -34.19 -18.66
CA ASP A 161 5.54 -32.76 -18.94
C ASP A 161 5.52 -31.97 -17.64
N GLU A 162 6.52 -31.11 -17.43
CA GLU A 162 6.70 -30.39 -16.17
C GLU A 162 6.90 -28.88 -16.35
N LEU A 163 6.20 -28.11 -15.50
CA LEU A 163 6.47 -26.70 -15.25
C LEU A 163 7.28 -26.57 -13.96
N VAL A 164 8.49 -26.01 -14.06
CA VAL A 164 9.35 -25.69 -12.93
C VAL A 164 9.36 -24.18 -12.73
N ILE A 165 9.16 -23.72 -11.51
CA ILE A 165 9.23 -22.30 -11.12
C ILE A 165 10.22 -22.16 -9.97
N ALA A 166 11.05 -21.12 -9.97
CA ALA A 166 12.06 -20.85 -8.94
C ALA A 166 12.34 -19.36 -8.76
N SER A 167 12.94 -18.99 -7.62
CA SER A 167 13.43 -17.61 -7.35
C SER A 167 14.80 -17.33 -7.97
N SER A 168 15.53 -18.36 -8.38
CA SER A 168 16.85 -18.25 -9.01
C SER A 168 16.87 -18.82 -10.42
N CYS A 169 17.73 -18.24 -11.28
CA CYS A 169 17.87 -18.67 -12.69
C CYS A 169 18.45 -20.09 -12.85
N ASP A 170 19.13 -20.62 -11.84
CA ASP A 170 19.65 -21.99 -11.80
C ASP A 170 18.62 -23.03 -11.31
N PHE A 171 17.39 -22.58 -10.98
CA PHE A 171 16.30 -23.42 -10.46
C PHE A 171 16.65 -24.20 -9.17
N ILE A 172 17.55 -23.67 -8.35
CA ILE A 172 17.96 -24.28 -7.08
C ILE A 172 17.16 -23.72 -5.89
N HIS A 173 16.86 -22.43 -5.90
CA HIS A 173 16.20 -21.75 -4.79
C HIS A 173 14.68 -21.68 -4.98
N ASP A 174 13.94 -21.98 -3.90
CA ASP A 174 12.47 -21.94 -3.84
C ASP A 174 11.82 -22.63 -5.04
N ARG A 175 12.34 -23.82 -5.40
CA ARG A 175 11.90 -24.58 -6.57
C ARG A 175 10.54 -25.23 -6.32
N HIS A 176 9.60 -24.97 -7.21
CA HIS A 176 8.30 -25.61 -7.31
C HIS A 176 8.17 -26.33 -8.66
N THR A 177 7.64 -27.54 -8.66
CA THR A 177 7.46 -28.34 -9.89
C THR A 177 6.02 -28.83 -9.96
N PHE A 178 5.38 -28.61 -11.11
CA PHE A 178 3.99 -28.92 -11.36
C PHE A 178 3.85 -29.78 -12.62
N SER A 179 2.99 -30.79 -12.55
CA SER A 179 2.66 -31.71 -13.64
C SER A 179 1.34 -32.41 -13.34
N GLY A 180 0.62 -32.83 -14.38
CA GLY A 180 -0.64 -33.57 -14.27
C GLY A 180 -1.90 -32.70 -14.15
N PRO A 181 -3.00 -33.25 -13.59
CA PRO A 181 -4.34 -32.67 -13.59
C PRO A 181 -4.53 -31.44 -12.69
N PRO A 182 -5.58 -30.62 -12.91
CA PRO A 182 -5.79 -29.33 -12.24
C PRO A 182 -5.65 -29.31 -10.72
N HIS A 183 -6.07 -30.36 -10.02
CA HIS A 183 -6.03 -30.41 -8.55
C HIS A 183 -4.62 -30.46 -7.96
N LYS A 184 -3.58 -30.73 -8.77
CA LYS A 184 -2.17 -30.70 -8.34
C LYS A 184 -1.53 -29.32 -8.45
N TRP A 185 -2.19 -28.40 -9.17
CA TRP A 185 -1.73 -27.03 -9.35
C TRP A 185 -2.19 -26.21 -8.16
N THR A 186 -1.24 -25.81 -7.32
CA THR A 186 -1.51 -25.10 -6.06
C THR A 186 -0.86 -23.73 -6.10
N ASP A 187 -1.63 -22.71 -5.71
CA ASP A 187 -1.15 -21.34 -5.59
C ASP A 187 -0.08 -21.24 -4.50
N PHE A 188 0.91 -20.37 -4.72
CA PHE A 188 2.01 -20.17 -3.77
C PHE A 188 2.59 -18.75 -3.83
N GLU A 189 3.46 -18.43 -2.89
CA GLU A 189 4.19 -17.16 -2.81
C GLU A 189 5.69 -17.42 -2.92
N LEU A 190 6.38 -16.63 -3.74
CA LEU A 190 7.80 -16.72 -4.00
C LEU A 190 8.52 -15.45 -3.50
N PRO A 191 9.55 -15.53 -2.65
CA PRO A 191 10.26 -14.33 -2.20
C PRO A 191 11.05 -13.67 -3.33
N GLY A 192 11.18 -12.34 -3.26
CA GLY A 192 11.90 -11.52 -4.23
C GLY A 192 10.99 -10.87 -5.27
N ASP A 193 11.61 -10.16 -6.22
CA ASP A 193 10.95 -9.40 -7.27
C ASP A 193 11.01 -10.07 -8.66
N THR A 194 11.61 -11.26 -8.71
CA THR A 194 11.91 -11.98 -9.95
C THR A 194 11.60 -13.47 -9.78
N LEU A 195 10.85 -14.02 -10.73
CA LEU A 195 10.50 -15.43 -10.83
C LEU A 195 11.03 -15.98 -12.15
N TYR A 196 11.69 -17.13 -12.09
CA TYR A 196 12.15 -17.88 -13.27
C TYR A 196 11.27 -19.10 -13.46
N TYR A 197 10.89 -19.41 -14.69
CA TYR A 197 10.12 -20.61 -14.97
C TYR A 197 10.62 -21.33 -16.22
N ARG A 198 10.47 -22.65 -16.20
CA ARG A 198 10.81 -23.56 -17.30
C ARG A 198 9.68 -24.52 -17.54
N PHE A 199 9.28 -24.68 -18.80
CA PHE A 199 8.34 -25.69 -19.23
C PHE A 199 9.01 -26.67 -20.18
N THR A 200 8.98 -27.96 -19.84
CA THR A 200 9.59 -29.04 -20.63
C THR A 200 8.53 -30.07 -21.00
N THR A 201 8.47 -30.45 -22.29
CA THR A 201 7.52 -31.45 -22.80
C THR A 201 8.18 -32.55 -23.64
N ASP A 202 7.56 -33.72 -23.67
CA ASP A 202 8.04 -34.90 -24.41
C ASP A 202 7.55 -34.93 -25.88
N MET A 203 7.79 -36.05 -26.58
CA MET A 203 7.50 -36.19 -28.02
C MET A 203 6.03 -36.47 -28.37
N SER A 204 5.16 -36.72 -27.39
CA SER A 204 3.76 -37.17 -27.55
C SER A 204 2.81 -36.50 -26.55
N ASN A 205 1.50 -36.80 -26.64
CA ASN A 205 0.46 -36.45 -25.66
C ASN A 205 0.45 -34.98 -25.16
N THR A 206 -0.35 -34.14 -25.82
CA THR A 206 -0.55 -32.75 -25.40
C THR A 206 -1.86 -32.58 -24.65
N GLU A 207 -1.80 -31.92 -23.51
CA GLU A 207 -2.97 -31.44 -22.76
C GLU A 207 -3.17 -29.93 -22.92
N TRP A 208 -4.06 -29.34 -22.12
CA TRP A 208 -4.34 -27.91 -22.15
C TRP A 208 -3.08 -27.06 -21.90
N GLY A 209 -2.26 -27.41 -20.92
CA GLY A 209 -1.00 -26.72 -20.57
C GLY A 209 -1.08 -25.93 -19.29
N TYR A 210 -0.33 -24.82 -19.21
CA TYR A 210 -0.29 -23.97 -18.03
C TYR A 210 -0.75 -22.55 -18.33
N LYS A 211 -1.38 -21.93 -17.34
CA LYS A 211 -1.64 -20.50 -17.29
C LYS A 211 -1.53 -20.05 -15.85
N PHE A 212 -0.68 -19.07 -15.57
CA PHE A 212 -0.55 -18.51 -14.24
C PHE A 212 -0.48 -16.99 -14.27
N THR A 213 -0.97 -16.42 -13.18
CA THR A 213 -1.02 -15.00 -12.93
C THR A 213 -0.05 -14.69 -11.81
N VAL A 214 0.94 -13.83 -12.07
CA VAL A 214 1.90 -13.35 -11.09
C VAL A 214 1.48 -11.98 -10.62
N THR A 215 1.21 -11.86 -9.32
CA THR A 215 0.85 -10.60 -8.66
C THR A 215 1.95 -10.19 -7.72
N ALA A 216 2.38 -8.94 -7.82
CA ALA A 216 3.32 -8.35 -6.89
C ALA A 216 2.76 -8.27 -5.47
N GLY A 217 3.43 -8.94 -4.53
CA GLY A 217 3.16 -8.86 -3.10
C GLY A 217 3.96 -7.73 -2.45
N HIS A 218 3.26 -6.74 -1.92
CA HIS A 218 3.82 -5.64 -1.11
C HIS A 218 3.24 -5.61 0.32
N LEU A 219 2.56 -6.68 0.71
CA LEU A 219 1.89 -6.81 2.01
C LEU A 219 2.84 -6.42 3.15
N GLY A 220 2.49 -5.35 3.88
CA GLY A 220 3.19 -4.92 5.09
C GLY A 220 3.81 -3.52 5.03
N ARG A 221 4.05 -2.93 3.85
CA ARG A 221 4.70 -1.61 3.77
C ARG A 221 3.80 -0.43 4.10
N PHE A 222 2.48 -0.59 4.01
CA PHE A 222 1.53 0.48 4.35
C PHE A 222 1.79 1.03 5.75
N GLN A 223 2.00 0.12 6.72
CA GLN A 223 2.25 0.51 8.11
C GLN A 223 3.56 1.29 8.24
N THR A 224 4.62 0.83 7.56
CA THR A 224 5.91 1.51 7.49
C THR A 224 5.77 2.92 6.92
N GLY A 225 5.17 3.05 5.73
CA GLY A 225 4.97 4.34 5.08
C GLY A 225 4.15 5.31 5.94
N PHE A 226 3.11 4.78 6.61
CA PHE A 226 2.30 5.56 7.54
C PHE A 226 3.11 6.06 8.74
N GLU A 227 3.89 5.21 9.42
CA GLU A 227 4.67 5.65 10.58
C GLU A 227 5.80 6.62 10.20
N ILE A 228 6.45 6.43 9.05
CA ILE A 228 7.44 7.37 8.53
C ILE A 228 6.80 8.75 8.33
N LEU A 229 5.73 8.84 7.52
CA LEU A 229 5.07 10.12 7.23
C LEU A 229 4.46 10.75 8.48
N LYS A 230 3.86 9.95 9.36
CA LYS A 230 3.29 10.42 10.62
C LYS A 230 4.35 11.07 11.51
N GLN A 231 5.56 10.50 11.57
CA GLN A 231 6.67 11.06 12.34
C GLN A 231 7.25 12.29 11.65
N MET A 232 7.43 12.26 10.33
CA MET A 232 7.91 13.42 9.55
C MET A 232 7.00 14.65 9.71
N LEU A 233 5.69 14.45 9.69
CA LEU A 233 4.70 15.52 9.91
C LEU A 233 4.57 15.96 11.37
N SER A 234 5.20 15.25 12.32
CA SER A 234 5.21 15.61 13.73
C SER A 234 6.49 16.36 14.16
N GLU A 235 7.50 16.41 13.30
CA GLU A 235 8.78 17.07 13.61
C GLU A 235 8.91 18.40 12.86
N GLU A 236 8.84 19.52 13.57
CA GLU A 236 8.88 20.88 13.00
C GLU A 236 10.13 21.14 12.14
N LYS A 237 11.29 20.54 12.49
CA LYS A 237 12.53 20.67 11.72
C LYS A 237 12.50 19.91 10.38
N VAL A 238 11.65 18.89 10.27
CA VAL A 238 11.56 18.02 9.09
C VAL A 238 10.55 18.56 8.08
N ILE A 239 9.45 19.17 8.55
CA ILE A 239 8.36 19.71 7.73
C ILE A 239 8.84 20.57 6.53
N PRO A 240 9.78 21.52 6.69
CA PRO A 240 10.25 22.36 5.59
C PRO A 240 10.93 21.59 4.44
N HIS A 241 11.38 20.37 4.69
CA HIS A 241 12.04 19.51 3.70
C HIS A 241 11.07 18.54 3.01
N ILE A 242 9.81 18.48 3.44
CA ILE A 242 8.80 17.60 2.86
C ILE A 242 8.19 18.31 1.63
N PRO A 243 8.14 17.67 0.45
CA PRO A 243 7.41 18.20 -0.70
C PRO A 243 5.89 18.05 -0.49
N LEU A 244 5.31 18.90 0.38
CA LEU A 244 3.94 18.80 0.86
C LEU A 244 2.91 18.72 -0.28
N ALA A 245 3.07 19.48 -1.37
CA ALA A 245 2.16 19.42 -2.52
C ALA A 245 2.10 18.05 -3.18
N LYS A 246 3.26 17.41 -3.37
CA LYS A 246 3.31 16.05 -3.93
C LYS A 246 2.79 15.03 -2.93
N VAL A 247 3.20 15.14 -1.66
CA VAL A 247 2.72 14.23 -0.61
C VAL A 247 1.21 14.32 -0.46
N TRP A 248 0.64 15.52 -0.54
CA TRP A 248 -0.81 15.76 -0.53
C TRP A 248 -1.52 15.04 -1.67
N GLU A 249 -1.12 15.27 -2.92
CA GLU A 249 -1.69 14.61 -4.10
C GLU A 249 -1.68 13.08 -3.95
N TRP A 250 -0.53 12.54 -3.51
CA TRP A 250 -0.36 11.12 -3.25
C TRP A 250 -1.28 10.60 -2.15
N GLN A 251 -1.36 11.29 -1.00
CA GLN A 251 -2.19 10.85 0.12
C GLN A 251 -3.69 10.91 -0.18
N VAL A 252 -4.13 11.86 -1.00
CA VAL A 252 -5.51 11.89 -1.51
C VAL A 252 -5.78 10.64 -2.34
N GLY A 253 -4.86 10.29 -3.25
CA GLY A 253 -4.92 9.06 -4.04
C GLY A 253 -5.00 7.79 -3.17
N VAL A 254 -4.14 7.70 -2.14
CA VAL A 254 -4.14 6.59 -1.17
C VAL A 254 -5.48 6.51 -0.43
N ALA A 255 -6.00 7.63 0.09
CA ALA A 255 -7.29 7.65 0.81
C ALA A 255 -8.46 7.17 -0.07
N CYS A 256 -8.43 7.46 -1.37
CA CYS A 256 -9.46 7.02 -2.32
C CYS A 256 -9.41 5.50 -2.57
N ARG A 257 -8.21 4.92 -2.69
CA ARG A 257 -8.02 3.51 -3.06
C ARG A 257 -8.06 2.55 -1.88
N GLN A 258 -7.53 2.96 -0.74
CA GLN A 258 -7.50 2.13 0.47
C GLN A 258 -8.89 1.99 1.10
N ILE A 259 -9.09 0.95 1.90
CA ILE A 259 -10.35 0.68 2.64
C ILE A 259 -10.09 0.45 4.13
N GLY A 260 -11.16 0.46 4.93
CA GLY A 260 -11.09 0.16 6.37
C GLY A 260 -10.07 1.03 7.13
N HIS A 261 -9.23 0.38 7.95
CA HIS A 261 -8.24 1.08 8.79
C HIS A 261 -7.13 1.79 8.01
N GLN A 262 -6.76 1.31 6.82
CA GLN A 262 -5.76 1.96 5.97
C GLN A 262 -6.29 3.30 5.46
N ARG A 263 -7.56 3.36 5.03
CA ARG A 263 -8.21 4.63 4.66
C ARG A 263 -8.21 5.62 5.82
N LEU A 264 -8.54 5.18 7.04
CA LEU A 264 -8.54 6.05 8.21
C LEU A 264 -7.14 6.63 8.50
N LYS A 265 -6.09 5.83 8.32
CA LYS A 265 -4.70 6.28 8.46
C LYS A 265 -4.30 7.30 7.38
N ALA A 266 -4.72 7.11 6.14
CA ALA A 266 -4.51 8.08 5.07
C ALA A 266 -5.23 9.41 5.38
N ILE A 267 -6.49 9.36 5.83
CA ILE A 267 -7.24 10.55 6.26
C ILE A 267 -6.56 11.26 7.44
N HIS A 268 -6.02 10.51 8.40
CA HIS A 268 -5.25 11.08 9.50
C HIS A 268 -4.01 11.86 9.00
N LEU A 269 -3.29 11.35 8.00
CA LEU A 269 -2.18 12.08 7.40
C LEU A 269 -2.65 13.32 6.64
N LEU A 270 -3.76 13.24 5.89
CA LEU A 270 -4.35 14.41 5.21
C LEU A 270 -4.67 15.53 6.20
N LEU A 271 -5.31 15.21 7.33
CA LEU A 271 -5.58 16.16 8.41
C LEU A 271 -4.30 16.83 8.92
N LYS A 272 -3.25 16.05 9.20
CA LYS A 272 -1.95 16.60 9.62
C LYS A 272 -1.32 17.48 8.56
N ILE A 273 -1.41 17.13 7.28
CA ILE A 273 -0.85 17.92 6.18
C ILE A 273 -1.54 19.29 6.11
N ILE A 274 -2.87 19.36 6.21
CA ILE A 274 -3.61 20.63 6.21
C ILE A 274 -3.19 21.52 7.40
N GLN A 275 -2.93 20.92 8.56
CA GLN A 275 -2.47 21.64 9.75
C GLN A 275 -1.04 22.18 9.61
N CYS A 276 -0.19 21.52 8.82
CA CYS A 276 1.21 21.89 8.63
C CYS A 276 1.47 22.74 7.38
N SER A 277 0.49 22.88 6.48
CA SER A 277 0.69 23.49 5.16
C SER A 277 0.56 25.02 5.18
N SER A 278 1.41 25.67 4.37
CA SER A 278 1.26 27.09 4.04
C SER A 278 0.21 27.29 2.94
N GLU A 279 -0.19 28.55 2.68
CA GLU A 279 -1.35 28.92 1.85
C GLU A 279 -1.41 28.32 0.43
N ARG A 280 -0.30 27.80 -0.11
CA ARG A 280 -0.20 27.31 -1.51
C ARG A 280 0.20 25.84 -1.66
N ASP A 281 0.38 25.11 -0.55
CA ASP A 281 0.98 23.78 -0.62
C ASP A 281 -0.02 22.67 -0.92
N CYS A 282 -1.34 22.90 -0.83
CA CYS A 282 -2.34 21.84 -0.96
C CYS A 282 -3.50 22.27 -1.87
N ASP A 283 -3.67 21.58 -3.00
CA ASP A 283 -4.87 21.71 -3.83
C ASP A 283 -6.02 20.93 -3.19
N LEU A 284 -6.88 21.64 -2.46
CA LEU A 284 -8.01 21.07 -1.74
C LEU A 284 -9.12 20.57 -2.68
N THR A 285 -9.12 20.96 -3.96
CA THR A 285 -10.11 20.46 -4.94
C THR A 285 -9.95 18.97 -5.21
N LEU A 286 -8.74 18.41 -4.97
CA LEU A 286 -8.46 16.99 -5.06
C LEU A 286 -9.31 16.13 -4.09
N LEU A 287 -9.89 16.72 -3.04
CA LEU A 287 -10.76 16.01 -2.10
C LEU A 287 -12.13 15.63 -2.68
N LYS A 288 -12.47 16.07 -3.89
CA LYS A 288 -13.75 15.79 -4.57
C LYS A 288 -14.18 14.32 -4.54
N PRO A 289 -13.33 13.30 -4.81
CA PRO A 289 -13.75 11.90 -4.74
C PRO A 289 -14.13 11.46 -3.32
N LEU A 290 -13.43 11.97 -2.30
CA LEU A 290 -13.76 11.72 -0.89
C LEU A 290 -15.05 12.44 -0.49
N TRP A 291 -15.34 13.60 -1.07
CA TRP A 291 -16.58 14.33 -0.85
C TRP A 291 -17.77 13.53 -1.40
N HIS A 292 -17.66 12.98 -2.61
CA HIS A 292 -18.69 12.11 -3.17
C HIS A 292 -18.96 10.88 -2.31
N LEU A 293 -17.90 10.25 -1.77
CA LEU A 293 -18.03 9.15 -0.82
C LEU A 293 -18.78 9.59 0.45
N PHE A 294 -18.40 10.74 1.02
CA PHE A 294 -19.04 11.31 2.21
C PHE A 294 -20.52 11.61 1.96
N SER A 295 -20.86 12.32 0.88
CA SER A 295 -22.25 12.64 0.52
C SER A 295 -23.09 11.39 0.25
N HIS A 296 -22.51 10.33 -0.31
CA HIS A 296 -23.19 9.05 -0.47
C HIS A 296 -23.52 8.42 0.89
N MET A 297 -22.56 8.43 1.84
CA MET A 297 -22.78 7.93 3.20
C MET A 297 -23.88 8.72 3.93
N GLU A 298 -23.90 10.04 3.79
CA GLU A 298 -24.96 10.89 4.39
C GLU A 298 -26.35 10.59 3.81
N LYS A 299 -26.44 10.35 2.50
CA LYS A 299 -27.71 9.97 1.85
C LYS A 299 -28.22 8.63 2.40
N THR A 300 -27.36 7.63 2.51
CA THR A 300 -27.73 6.30 3.03
C THR A 300 -28.20 6.37 4.49
N MET A 301 -27.53 7.19 5.32
CA MET A 301 -27.95 7.37 6.73
C MET A 301 -29.32 8.03 6.89
N LYS A 302 -29.72 8.94 5.98
CA LYS A 302 -31.06 9.56 6.01
C LYS A 302 -32.21 8.56 5.80
N TYR A 303 -31.93 7.35 5.29
CA TYR A 303 -32.93 6.28 5.17
C TYR A 303 -32.98 5.34 6.39
N GLU A 304 -31.95 5.32 7.25
CA GLU A 304 -31.80 4.40 8.39
C GLU A 304 -32.13 5.02 9.77
N VAL A 305 -32.97 6.07 9.81
CA VAL A 305 -33.24 6.94 10.99
C VAL A 305 -33.89 6.21 12.20
N THR A 306 -34.06 4.89 12.17
CA THR A 306 -34.73 4.13 13.25
C THR A 306 -33.82 3.70 14.40
N LYS A 307 -32.50 3.94 14.36
CA LYS A 307 -31.60 3.70 15.50
C LYS A 307 -30.67 4.89 15.76
N PRO A 308 -30.66 5.47 16.98
CA PRO A 308 -29.64 6.45 17.36
C PRO A 308 -28.31 5.71 17.55
N GLY A 309 -27.55 5.57 16.48
CA GLY A 309 -26.32 4.79 16.41
C GLY A 309 -25.12 5.67 16.13
N VAL A 310 -24.12 5.60 17.02
CA VAL A 310 -22.73 6.05 16.86
C VAL A 310 -22.28 6.12 15.39
N LEU A 311 -21.95 7.32 14.89
CA LEU A 311 -21.40 7.50 13.53
C LEU A 311 -20.22 6.56 13.28
N LEU A 312 -20.16 5.96 12.09
CA LEU A 312 -19.07 5.09 11.68
C LEU A 312 -17.72 5.84 11.74
N PRO A 313 -16.62 5.17 12.10
CA PRO A 313 -15.29 5.81 12.20
C PRO A 313 -14.88 6.58 10.94
N LEU A 314 -15.19 6.04 9.75
CA LEU A 314 -14.91 6.70 8.48
C LEU A 314 -15.74 7.98 8.29
N HIS A 315 -17.02 7.95 8.66
CA HIS A 315 -17.87 9.12 8.57
C HIS A 315 -17.33 10.25 9.45
N ARG A 316 -16.92 9.94 10.70
CA ARG A 316 -16.31 10.92 11.62
C ARG A 316 -15.04 11.52 11.05
N ALA A 317 -14.13 10.68 10.56
CA ALA A 317 -12.86 11.12 10.00
C ALA A 317 -13.05 12.02 8.76
N LEU A 318 -14.00 11.69 7.89
CA LEU A 318 -14.34 12.53 6.73
C LEU A 318 -15.00 13.85 7.15
N SER A 319 -15.93 13.82 8.11
CA SER A 319 -16.53 15.05 8.65
C SER A 319 -15.46 15.99 9.23
N GLU A 320 -14.49 15.46 9.98
CA GLU A 320 -13.38 16.24 10.51
C GLU A 320 -12.48 16.78 9.39
N LEU A 321 -12.15 15.97 8.38
CA LEU A 321 -11.35 16.39 7.23
C LEU A 321 -11.98 17.57 6.50
N PHE A 322 -13.27 17.47 6.17
CA PHE A 322 -13.96 18.54 5.46
C PHE A 322 -14.16 19.78 6.32
N PHE A 323 -14.43 19.62 7.61
CA PHE A 323 -14.51 20.74 8.54
C PHE A 323 -13.19 21.53 8.62
N VAL A 324 -12.06 20.84 8.77
CA VAL A 324 -10.73 21.47 8.82
C VAL A 324 -10.38 22.11 7.48
N ALA A 325 -10.68 21.45 6.36
CA ALA A 325 -10.48 22.00 5.03
C ALA A 325 -11.30 23.27 4.79
N GLU A 326 -12.59 23.27 5.16
CA GLU A 326 -13.47 24.45 5.06
C GLU A 326 -12.97 25.62 5.92
N SER A 327 -12.59 25.36 7.17
CA SER A 327 -12.00 26.37 8.04
C SER A 327 -10.77 27.00 7.40
N ARG A 328 -9.90 26.17 6.81
CA ARG A 328 -8.67 26.63 6.16
C ARG A 328 -8.96 27.47 4.91
N VAL A 329 -9.89 27.06 4.07
CA VAL A 329 -10.28 27.83 2.89
C VAL A 329 -10.98 29.14 3.28
N SER A 330 -11.75 29.13 4.37
CA SER A 330 -12.41 30.33 4.90
C SER A 330 -11.39 31.37 5.34
N GLU A 331 -10.28 30.97 5.97
CA GLU A 331 -9.16 31.88 6.31
C GLU A 331 -8.53 32.50 5.06
N LEU A 332 -8.48 31.75 3.96
CA LEU A 332 -7.91 32.18 2.68
C LEU A 332 -8.87 33.02 1.82
N GLY A 333 -10.15 33.12 2.20
CA GLY A 333 -11.16 33.92 1.51
C GLY A 333 -11.75 33.30 0.23
N SER A 334 -11.45 32.02 -0.08
CA SER A 334 -11.90 31.34 -1.31
C SER A 334 -12.96 30.24 -1.08
N LEU A 335 -13.78 30.38 -0.03
CA LEU A 335 -14.73 29.34 0.40
C LEU A 335 -15.74 28.95 -0.70
N GLN A 336 -16.22 29.94 -1.45
CA GLN A 336 -17.20 29.71 -2.51
C GLN A 336 -16.62 28.87 -3.65
N ASP A 337 -15.40 29.17 -4.10
CA ASP A 337 -14.74 28.45 -5.19
C ASP A 337 -14.47 26.99 -4.81
N TYR A 338 -14.08 26.75 -3.56
CA TYR A 338 -13.88 25.40 -3.02
C TYR A 338 -15.17 24.59 -2.97
N LEU A 339 -16.25 25.16 -2.41
CA LEU A 339 -17.55 24.48 -2.35
C LEU A 339 -18.11 24.19 -3.75
N LEU A 340 -17.89 25.09 -4.71
CA LEU A 340 -18.26 24.87 -6.11
C LEU A 340 -17.43 23.72 -6.73
N ALA A 341 -16.13 23.67 -6.47
CA ALA A 341 -15.25 22.63 -7.01
C ALA A 341 -15.60 21.21 -6.53
N LEU A 342 -16.00 21.07 -5.25
CA LEU A 342 -16.39 19.80 -4.65
C LEU A 342 -17.71 19.23 -5.16
N ASN A 343 -18.62 20.11 -5.61
CA ASN A 343 -19.95 19.69 -6.04
C ASN A 343 -20.03 19.47 -7.55
N THR A 344 -21.02 18.68 -7.98
CA THR A 344 -21.38 18.57 -9.40
C THR A 344 -22.48 19.57 -9.72
N GLU A 345 -22.54 20.02 -10.97
CA GLU A 345 -23.61 20.91 -11.46
C GLU A 345 -24.99 20.31 -11.16
N ASP A 346 -25.19 19.01 -11.39
CA ASP A 346 -26.45 18.31 -11.10
C ASP A 346 -26.87 18.41 -9.62
N HIS A 347 -25.90 18.32 -8.70
CA HIS A 347 -26.19 18.44 -7.27
C HIS A 347 -26.59 19.88 -6.92
N LEU A 348 -25.90 20.88 -7.48
CA LEU A 348 -26.23 22.29 -7.31
C LEU A 348 -27.62 22.61 -7.86
N TYR A 349 -27.98 22.07 -9.04
CA TYR A 349 -29.33 22.19 -9.60
C TYR A 349 -30.38 21.62 -8.67
N HIS A 350 -30.17 20.40 -8.15
CA HIS A 350 -31.12 19.77 -7.24
C HIS A 350 -31.28 20.55 -5.94
N CYS A 351 -30.20 21.01 -5.32
CA CYS A 351 -30.26 21.81 -4.09
C CYS A 351 -30.91 23.18 -4.33
N THR A 352 -30.62 23.83 -5.46
CA THR A 352 -31.25 25.11 -5.84
C THR A 352 -32.76 24.92 -6.05
N ALA A 353 -33.16 23.86 -6.75
CA ALA A 353 -34.56 23.52 -6.94
C ALA A 353 -35.27 23.24 -5.60
N GLN A 354 -34.63 22.52 -4.67
CA GLN A 354 -35.18 22.27 -3.34
C GLN A 354 -35.26 23.54 -2.50
N ALA A 355 -34.25 24.41 -2.54
CA ALA A 355 -34.25 25.69 -1.84
C ALA A 355 -35.40 26.58 -2.35
N LEU A 356 -35.59 26.65 -3.67
CA LEU A 356 -36.72 27.38 -4.27
C LEU A 356 -38.08 26.81 -3.84
N LYS A 357 -38.22 25.48 -3.76
CA LYS A 357 -39.44 24.83 -3.22
C LYS A 357 -39.67 25.20 -1.75
N ASN A 358 -38.63 25.18 -0.93
CA ASN A 358 -38.74 25.55 0.49
C ASN A 358 -39.11 27.03 0.66
N ILE A 359 -38.48 27.92 -0.12
CA ILE A 359 -38.82 29.34 -0.14
C ILE A 359 -40.29 29.52 -0.55
N ALA A 360 -40.74 28.84 -1.61
CA ALA A 360 -42.14 28.89 -2.04
C ALA A 360 -43.09 28.40 -0.92
N ALA A 361 -42.79 27.29 -0.26
CA ALA A 361 -43.59 26.75 0.82
C ALA A 361 -43.67 27.70 2.04
N ILE A 362 -42.54 28.27 2.46
CA ILE A 362 -42.49 29.26 3.55
C ILE A 362 -43.28 30.51 3.15
N SER A 363 -43.11 30.97 1.92
CA SER A 363 -43.75 32.18 1.40
C SER A 363 -45.27 32.02 1.30
N LEU A 364 -45.76 30.84 0.91
CA LEU A 364 -47.18 30.47 0.98
C LEU A 364 -47.68 30.46 2.44
N ALA A 365 -46.91 29.88 3.37
CA ALA A 365 -47.29 29.81 4.77
C ALA A 365 -47.41 31.19 5.45
N ILE A 366 -46.61 32.17 5.01
CA ILE A 366 -46.64 33.55 5.51
C ILE A 366 -47.44 34.52 4.62
N ASN A 367 -48.15 34.01 3.60
CA ASN A 367 -48.91 34.80 2.62
C ASN A 367 -48.09 35.93 1.94
N TYR A 368 -46.81 35.66 1.65
CA TYR A 368 -45.94 36.61 0.96
C TYR A 368 -45.78 36.21 -0.52
N PRO A 369 -46.35 36.96 -1.48
CA PRO A 369 -46.26 36.63 -2.89
C PRO A 369 -44.84 36.90 -3.42
N ASN A 370 -44.25 35.92 -4.09
CA ASN A 370 -42.97 36.08 -4.79
C ASN A 370 -42.91 35.27 -6.10
N LYS A 371 -41.80 35.38 -6.83
CA LYS A 371 -41.60 34.69 -8.12
C LYS A 371 -41.62 33.15 -8.01
N SER A 372 -41.44 32.60 -6.81
CA SER A 372 -41.48 31.14 -6.56
C SER A 372 -42.86 30.62 -6.15
N THR A 373 -43.78 31.48 -5.71
CA THR A 373 -45.19 31.14 -5.40
C THR A 373 -46.14 31.33 -6.58
N SER A 374 -45.69 31.95 -7.67
CA SER A 374 -46.52 32.18 -8.88
C SER A 374 -47.14 30.91 -9.49
N PRO A 375 -46.50 29.72 -9.52
CA PRO A 375 -47.15 28.50 -10.00
C PRO A 375 -48.10 27.85 -8.98
N TRP A 376 -48.17 28.33 -7.73
CA TRP A 376 -48.98 27.75 -6.65
C TRP A 376 -50.18 28.63 -6.26
N ASN A 377 -50.23 29.88 -6.73
CA ASN A 377 -51.39 30.75 -6.62
C ASN A 377 -52.38 30.41 -7.75
N VAL A 378 -53.29 29.45 -7.49
CA VAL A 378 -54.54 29.25 -8.26
C VAL A 378 -55.69 29.83 -7.46
#